data_AF-A0A847B2N1-F1
#
_entry.id   AF-A0A847B2N1-F1
#
_cell.length_a   1.000
_cell.length_b   1.000
_cell.length_c   1.000
_cell.angle_alpha   90.00
_cell.angle_beta   90.00
_cell.angle_gamma   90.00
#
_symmetry.space_group_name_H-M   'P 1'
#
loop_
_entity.id
_entity.type
_entity.pdbx_description
1 polymer ?
#
loop_
_entity_poly.entity_id
_entity_poly.type
_entity_poly.pdbx_seq_one_letter_code
_entity_poly.pdbx_strand_id
1 'polypeptide(L)'
;MNLVLIGLVVACAFAGMLYITCENLISAGIIFLLTLLFFIFFVRRQVHKYEIKTHRYHQCYQFINGFLISLSVRGSLTAALASSYEMADEETKEILDGIKEMNEQEKLAYLHKYFTFDLYHVFLDIVTLWIEQGGDILTMSQYLINQVRLKEQYLLYCQNVQRSKTIEFVILWTIALSILVSLRFALSQFYKHISETLVFQSAVVIIFIFVIFSIYILVKNMTSVTLEGWTDNEN
;
A
#
# COMPACT_ATOMS: atom_id res chain seq x y z
N MET A 1 -9.51 -6.55 -7.84
CA MET A 1 -9.11 -7.89 -8.32
C MET A 1 -8.61 -8.67 -7.12
N ASN A 2 -9.19 -9.83 -6.79
CA ASN A 2 -8.90 -10.51 -5.52
C ASN A 2 -7.41 -10.92 -5.48
N LEU A 3 -6.63 -10.35 -4.57
CA LEU A 3 -5.21 -10.70 -4.33
C LEU A 3 -5.01 -12.22 -4.16
N VAL A 4 -6.02 -12.90 -3.62
CA VAL A 4 -6.08 -14.35 -3.47
C VAL A 4 -6.06 -15.06 -4.82
N LEU A 5 -6.77 -14.55 -5.82
CA LEU A 5 -6.86 -15.14 -7.17
C LEU A 5 -5.50 -15.01 -7.89
N ILE A 6 -4.84 -13.85 -7.74
CA ILE A 6 -3.48 -13.63 -8.25
C ILE A 6 -2.51 -14.61 -7.55
N GLY A 7 -2.59 -14.71 -6.22
CA GLY A 7 -1.76 -15.64 -5.45
C GLY A 7 -1.95 -17.10 -5.86
N LEU A 8 -3.17 -17.50 -6.18
CA LEU A 8 -3.48 -18.86 -6.67
C LEU A 8 -2.85 -19.12 -8.04
N VAL A 9 -2.97 -18.19 -8.99
CA VAL A 9 -2.35 -18.31 -10.31
C VAL A 9 -0.83 -18.41 -10.20
N VAL A 10 -0.21 -17.57 -9.36
CA VAL A 10 1.24 -17.59 -9.13
C VAL A 10 1.68 -18.88 -8.45
N ALA A 11 0.95 -19.36 -7.45
CA ALA A 11 1.24 -20.63 -6.78
C ALA A 11 1.16 -21.82 -7.75
N CYS A 12 0.12 -21.87 -8.60
CA CYS A 12 0.00 -22.88 -9.64
C CYS A 12 1.16 -22.80 -10.65
N ALA A 13 1.55 -21.60 -11.08
CA ALA A 13 2.67 -21.42 -12.01
C ALA A 13 3.98 -21.93 -11.40
N PHE A 14 4.28 -21.58 -10.14
CA PHE A 14 5.50 -22.03 -9.46
C PHE A 14 5.52 -23.54 -9.23
N ALA A 15 4.40 -24.10 -8.76
CA ALA A 15 4.27 -25.54 -8.57
C ALA A 15 4.40 -26.30 -9.89
N GLY A 16 3.79 -25.80 -10.97
CA GLY A 16 3.90 -26.36 -12.31
C GLY A 16 5.33 -26.32 -12.85
N MET A 17 6.02 -25.19 -12.70
CA MET A 17 7.44 -25.06 -13.10
C MET A 17 8.36 -25.99 -12.31
N LEU A 18 8.12 -26.13 -11.00
CA LEU A 18 8.90 -27.04 -10.16
C LEU A 18 8.62 -28.50 -10.50
N TYR A 19 7.35 -28.86 -10.78
CA TYR A 19 7.00 -30.21 -11.22
C TYR A 19 7.62 -30.55 -12.57
N ILE A 20 7.58 -29.60 -13.52
CA ILE A 20 8.28 -29.73 -14.80
C ILE A 20 9.77 -29.94 -14.52
N THR A 21 10.41 -29.17 -13.67
CA THR A 21 11.85 -29.39 -13.45
C THR A 21 12.11 -30.69 -12.67
N CYS A 22 11.63 -30.88 -11.45
CA CYS A 22 12.05 -32.01 -10.62
C CYS A 22 11.31 -33.35 -10.84
N GLU A 23 10.20 -33.36 -11.59
CA GLU A 23 9.27 -34.51 -11.71
C GLU A 23 8.74 -35.04 -10.36
N ASN A 24 8.91 -34.27 -9.28
CA ASN A 24 8.56 -34.64 -7.92
C ASN A 24 7.29 -33.88 -7.47
N LEU A 25 6.17 -34.61 -7.38
CA LEU A 25 4.88 -34.07 -6.95
C LEU A 25 4.89 -33.58 -5.50
N ILE A 26 5.68 -34.21 -4.61
CA ILE A 26 5.72 -33.85 -3.19
C ILE A 26 6.33 -32.45 -3.04
N SER A 27 7.49 -32.22 -3.66
CA SER A 27 8.16 -30.91 -3.64
C SER A 27 7.29 -29.81 -4.27
N ALA A 28 6.58 -30.13 -5.35
CA ALA A 28 5.66 -29.20 -6.01
C ALA A 28 4.47 -28.84 -5.10
N GLY A 29 3.91 -29.82 -4.40
CA GLY A 29 2.84 -29.61 -3.41
C GLY A 29 3.29 -28.73 -2.24
N ILE A 30 4.50 -28.95 -1.72
CA ILE A 30 5.06 -28.12 -0.63
C ILE A 30 5.21 -26.66 -1.09
N ILE A 31 5.82 -26.42 -2.27
CA ILE A 31 6.00 -25.06 -2.80
C ILE A 31 4.66 -24.39 -3.12
N PHE A 32 3.68 -25.14 -3.65
CA PHE A 32 2.33 -24.64 -3.88
C PHE A 32 1.72 -24.11 -2.57
N LEU A 33 1.71 -24.94 -1.53
CA LEU A 33 1.09 -24.63 -0.25
C LEU A 33 1.82 -23.46 0.43
N LEU A 34 3.16 -23.47 0.41
CA LEU A 34 3.98 -22.39 0.96
C LEU A 34 3.73 -21.05 0.24
N THR A 35 3.68 -21.05 -1.08
CA THR A 35 3.40 -19.84 -1.89
C THR A 35 1.98 -19.33 -1.63
N LEU A 36 1.01 -20.23 -1.56
CA LEU A 36 -0.39 -19.88 -1.32
C LEU A 36 -0.60 -19.27 0.08
N LEU A 37 -0.04 -19.90 1.12
CA LEU A 37 -0.07 -19.34 2.48
C LEU A 37 0.62 -17.97 2.53
N PHE A 38 1.77 -17.82 1.88
CA PHE A 38 2.49 -16.55 1.82
C PHE A 38 1.64 -15.42 1.22
N PHE A 39 0.95 -15.66 0.10
CA PHE A 39 0.07 -14.66 -0.51
C PHE A 39 -1.15 -14.34 0.36
N ILE A 40 -1.78 -15.35 0.96
CA ILE A 40 -3.00 -15.19 1.76
C ILE A 40 -2.71 -14.45 3.07
N PHE A 41 -1.65 -14.81 3.80
CA PHE A 41 -1.39 -14.26 5.13
C PHE A 41 -0.53 -12.99 5.08
N PHE A 42 0.53 -12.98 4.28
CA PHE A 42 1.50 -11.88 4.31
C PHE A 42 1.13 -10.76 3.33
N VAL A 43 1.03 -11.10 2.04
CA VAL A 43 0.79 -10.09 0.98
C VAL A 43 -0.55 -9.40 1.19
N ARG A 44 -1.63 -10.16 1.42
CA ARG A 44 -2.95 -9.59 1.67
C ARG A 44 -2.96 -8.62 2.86
N ARG A 45 -2.36 -9.00 3.99
CA ARG A 45 -2.35 -8.16 5.19
C ARG A 45 -1.59 -6.86 4.95
N GLN A 46 -0.42 -6.94 4.31
CA GLN A 46 0.40 -5.75 4.05
C GLN A 46 -0.21 -4.81 3.02
N VAL A 47 -0.75 -5.34 1.91
CA VAL A 47 -1.40 -4.51 0.89
C VAL A 47 -2.65 -3.85 1.46
N HIS A 48 -3.47 -4.57 2.23
CA HIS A 48 -4.67 -4.01 2.83
C HIS A 48 -4.35 -2.89 3.83
N LYS A 49 -3.34 -3.06 4.69
CA LYS A 49 -2.86 -1.99 5.58
C LYS A 49 -2.43 -0.75 4.79
N TYR A 50 -1.70 -0.94 3.69
CA TYR A 50 -1.26 0.15 2.84
C TYR A 50 -2.43 0.86 2.14
N GLU A 51 -3.38 0.11 1.58
CA GLU A 51 -4.57 0.66 0.92
C GLU A 51 -5.39 1.53 1.89
N ILE A 52 -5.67 1.05 3.11
CA ILE A 52 -6.38 1.82 4.13
C ILE A 52 -5.63 3.11 4.46
N LYS A 53 -4.32 3.02 4.66
CA LYS A 53 -3.48 4.18 5.02
C LYS A 53 -3.48 5.24 3.93
N THR A 54 -3.32 4.84 2.66
CA THR A 54 -3.35 5.76 1.52
C THR A 54 -4.75 6.35 1.32
N HIS A 55 -5.81 5.55 1.50
CA HIS A 55 -7.18 6.03 1.39
C HIS A 55 -7.49 7.11 2.43
N ARG A 56 -7.16 6.86 3.71
CA ARG A 56 -7.33 7.83 4.81
C ARG A 56 -6.51 9.10 4.62
N TYR A 57 -5.30 8.98 4.09
CA TYR A 57 -4.50 10.16 3.75
C TYR A 57 -5.18 11.03 2.68
N HIS A 58 -5.75 10.39 1.65
CA HIS A 58 -6.45 11.10 0.59
C HIS A 58 -7.76 11.75 1.09
N GLN A 59 -8.52 11.05 1.94
CA GLN A 59 -9.69 11.61 2.63
C GLN A 59 -9.31 12.85 3.45
N CYS A 60 -8.26 12.77 4.27
CA CYS A 60 -7.75 13.88 5.08
C CYS A 60 -7.43 15.11 4.21
N TYR A 61 -6.71 14.88 3.10
CA TYR A 61 -6.38 15.94 2.16
C TYR A 61 -7.62 16.59 1.52
N GLN A 62 -8.55 15.78 1.01
CA GLN A 62 -9.78 16.28 0.41
C GLN A 62 -10.60 17.08 1.41
N PHE A 63 -10.70 16.59 2.65
CA PHE A 63 -11.37 17.29 3.75
C PHE A 63 -10.74 18.65 4.03
N ILE A 64 -9.41 18.70 4.22
CA ILE A 64 -8.67 19.94 4.50
C ILE A 64 -8.86 20.95 3.35
N ASN A 65 -8.69 20.51 2.11
CA ASN A 65 -8.79 21.39 0.95
C ASN A 65 -10.22 21.93 0.77
N GLY A 66 -11.22 21.04 0.86
CA GLY A 66 -12.64 21.42 0.82
C GLY A 66 -13.01 22.40 1.93
N PHE A 67 -12.47 22.18 3.14
CA PHE A 67 -12.70 23.05 4.29
C PHE A 67 -12.09 24.43 4.09
N LEU A 68 -10.82 24.52 3.70
CA LEU A 68 -10.12 25.79 3.49
C LEU A 68 -10.78 26.64 2.38
N ILE A 69 -11.17 26.01 1.28
CA ILE A 69 -11.90 26.70 0.18
C ILE A 69 -13.25 27.21 0.70
N SER A 70 -14.00 26.37 1.39
CA SER A 70 -15.31 26.75 1.91
C SER A 70 -15.22 27.85 2.97
N LEU A 71 -14.18 27.80 3.81
CA LEU A 71 -13.90 28.82 4.82
C LEU A 71 -13.50 30.15 4.17
N SER A 72 -12.70 30.11 3.10
CA SER A 72 -12.34 31.31 2.33
C SER A 72 -13.56 31.98 1.69
N VAL A 73 -14.48 31.19 1.11
CA VAL A 73 -15.65 31.72 0.41
C VAL A 73 -16.74 32.20 1.39
N ARG A 74 -17.01 31.42 2.44
CA ARG A 74 -18.16 31.65 3.32
C ARG A 74 -17.80 32.40 4.61
N GLY A 75 -16.52 32.49 4.97
CA GLY A 75 -16.04 33.23 6.15
C GLY A 75 -16.54 32.70 7.49
N SER A 76 -17.14 31.50 7.53
CA SER A 76 -17.71 30.90 8.73
C SER A 76 -17.33 29.43 8.86
N LEU A 77 -16.90 29.02 10.06
CA LEU A 77 -16.57 27.64 10.40
C LEU A 77 -17.76 26.71 10.21
N THR A 78 -18.97 27.12 10.61
CA THR A 78 -20.20 26.31 10.46
C THR A 78 -20.48 25.99 9.00
N ALA A 79 -20.35 27.00 8.14
CA ALA A 79 -20.63 26.88 6.72
C ALA A 79 -19.53 26.10 5.98
N ALA A 80 -18.28 26.20 6.44
CA ALA A 80 -17.16 25.41 5.93
C ALA A 80 -17.29 23.93 6.32
N LEU A 81 -17.65 23.65 7.56
CA LEU A 81 -17.82 22.29 8.08
C LEU A 81 -19.03 21.59 7.41
N ALA A 82 -20.14 22.30 7.21
CA ALA A 82 -21.28 21.77 6.46
C ALA A 82 -20.93 21.41 5.01
N SER A 83 -20.15 22.27 4.33
CA SER A 83 -19.67 22.03 2.96
C SER A 83 -18.73 20.82 2.90
N SER A 84 -17.78 20.73 3.84
CA SER A 84 -16.90 19.56 3.95
C SER A 84 -17.64 18.28 4.30
N TYR A 85 -18.73 18.35 5.08
CA TYR A 85 -19.59 17.20 5.37
C TYR A 85 -20.31 16.72 4.10
N GLU A 86 -20.81 17.61 3.25
CA GLU A 86 -21.45 17.21 1.99
C GLU A 86 -20.48 16.46 1.05
N MET A 87 -19.23 16.94 0.98
CA MET A 87 -18.15 16.37 0.17
C MET A 87 -17.46 15.15 0.78
N ALA A 88 -17.71 14.88 2.07
CA ALA A 88 -17.11 13.75 2.77
C ALA A 88 -17.65 12.40 2.28
N ASP A 89 -16.81 11.37 2.40
CA ASP A 89 -17.21 10.00 2.14
C ASP A 89 -18.03 9.41 3.30
N GLU A 90 -18.59 8.21 3.12
CA GLU A 90 -19.47 7.58 4.11
C GLU A 90 -18.76 7.35 5.46
N GLU A 91 -17.50 6.89 5.47
CA GLU A 91 -16.72 6.66 6.71
C GLU A 91 -16.53 7.97 7.49
N THR A 92 -16.15 9.06 6.81
CA THR A 92 -15.98 10.37 7.46
C THR A 92 -17.31 10.97 7.92
N LYS A 93 -18.40 10.75 7.17
CA LYS A 93 -19.76 11.19 7.56
C LYS A 93 -20.25 10.51 8.83
N GLU A 94 -20.06 9.20 8.96
CA GLU A 94 -20.43 8.47 10.18
C GLU A 94 -19.72 9.03 11.41
N ILE A 95 -18.44 9.37 11.28
CA ILE A 95 -17.65 9.97 12.37
C ILE A 95 -18.17 11.36 12.71
N LEU A 96 -18.45 12.19 11.70
CA LEU A 96 -19.01 13.54 11.86
C LEU A 96 -20.41 13.52 12.51
N ASP A 97 -21.24 12.55 12.15
CA ASP A 97 -22.56 12.35 12.76
C ASP A 97 -22.46 11.89 14.21
N GLY A 98 -21.46 11.09 14.56
CA GLY A 98 -21.17 10.69 15.94
C GLY A 98 -20.78 11.84 16.87
N ILE A 99 -20.36 12.99 16.31
CA ILE A 99 -19.94 14.19 17.06
C ILE A 99 -20.83 15.41 16.81
N LYS A 100 -22.06 15.20 16.32
CA LYS A 100 -22.95 16.27 15.87
C LYS A 100 -23.28 17.32 16.94
N GLU A 101 -23.29 16.94 18.21
CA GLU A 101 -23.60 17.82 19.35
C GLU A 101 -22.44 18.70 19.82
N MET A 102 -21.20 18.43 19.36
CA MET A 102 -20.01 19.22 19.74
C MET A 102 -19.97 20.58 19.03
N ASN A 103 -19.27 21.54 19.64
CA ASN A 103 -18.99 22.85 19.02
C ASN A 103 -18.08 22.67 17.78
N GLU A 104 -18.11 23.58 16.81
CA GLU A 104 -17.35 23.43 15.54
C GLU A 104 -15.84 23.28 15.76
N GLN A 105 -15.28 24.01 16.71
CA GLN A 105 -13.86 23.89 17.09
C GLN A 105 -13.56 22.53 17.74
N GLU A 106 -14.47 22.03 18.59
CA GLU A 106 -14.35 20.74 19.24
C GLU A 106 -14.47 19.59 18.23
N LYS A 107 -15.34 19.73 17.22
CA LYS A 107 -15.46 18.79 16.10
C LYS A 107 -14.15 18.65 15.33
N LEU A 108 -13.54 19.79 14.98
CA LEU A 108 -12.25 19.81 14.29
C LEU A 108 -11.14 19.21 15.15
N ALA A 109 -11.10 19.52 16.44
CA ALA A 109 -10.15 18.92 17.37
C ALA A 109 -10.38 17.41 17.55
N TYR A 110 -11.64 16.94 17.53
CA TYR A 110 -11.95 15.51 17.67
C TYR A 110 -11.52 14.71 16.43
N LEU A 111 -11.70 15.28 15.23
CA LEU A 111 -11.26 14.70 13.96
C LEU A 111 -9.75 14.42 13.91
N HIS A 112 -8.94 15.08 14.76
CA HIS A 112 -7.52 14.76 14.93
C HIS A 112 -7.28 13.29 15.32
N LYS A 113 -8.17 12.70 16.12
CA LYS A 113 -8.08 11.27 16.50
C LYS A 113 -8.26 10.34 15.31
N TYR A 114 -9.01 10.78 14.30
CA TYR A 114 -9.24 10.02 13.07
C TYR A 114 -8.16 10.28 12.04
N PHE A 115 -7.84 11.56 11.79
CA PHE A 115 -6.77 11.99 10.92
C PHE A 115 -5.47 12.19 11.71
N THR A 116 -4.81 11.08 12.03
CA THR A 116 -3.54 11.07 12.80
C THR A 116 -2.33 11.63 12.04
N PHE A 117 -2.54 12.19 10.85
CA PHE A 117 -1.45 12.70 10.00
C PHE A 117 -0.96 14.07 10.47
N ASP A 118 0.35 14.31 10.39
CA ASP A 118 0.99 15.62 10.66
C ASP A 118 0.34 16.76 9.88
N LEU A 119 -0.17 16.44 8.69
CA LEU A 119 -0.89 17.37 7.85
C LEU A 119 -2.11 18.00 8.56
N TYR A 120 -2.84 17.18 9.32
CA TYR A 120 -4.04 17.63 10.02
C TYR A 120 -3.69 18.54 11.21
N HIS A 121 -2.57 18.31 11.86
CA HIS A 121 -2.06 19.20 12.91
C HIS A 121 -1.79 20.60 12.39
N VAL A 122 -1.02 20.71 11.30
CA VAL A 122 -0.71 22.03 10.71
C VAL A 122 -1.99 22.72 10.22
N PHE A 123 -2.97 21.96 9.73
CA PHE A 123 -4.30 22.48 9.40
C PHE A 123 -5.01 23.09 10.62
N LEU A 124 -5.05 22.39 11.75
CA LEU A 124 -5.66 22.92 12.98
C LEU A 124 -4.96 24.19 13.47
N ASP A 125 -3.64 24.27 13.39
CA ASP A 125 -2.88 25.45 13.77
C ASP A 125 -3.24 26.66 12.88
N ILE A 126 -3.37 26.44 11.57
CA ILE A 126 -3.79 27.50 10.62
C ILE A 126 -5.21 27.98 10.91
N VAL A 127 -6.15 27.06 11.18
CA VAL A 127 -7.53 27.42 11.52
C VAL A 127 -7.58 28.21 12.84
N THR A 128 -6.82 27.78 13.85
CA THR A 128 -6.73 28.47 15.14
C THR A 128 -6.17 29.87 14.98
N LEU A 129 -5.07 30.01 14.22
CA LEU A 129 -4.47 31.30 13.93
C LEU A 129 -5.43 32.23 13.18
N TRP A 130 -6.21 31.70 12.23
CA TRP A 130 -7.24 32.47 11.54
C TRP A 130 -8.37 32.91 12.47
N ILE A 131 -8.79 32.09 13.43
CA ILE A 131 -9.81 32.46 14.43
C ILE A 131 -9.29 33.59 15.32
N GLU A 132 -8.03 33.52 15.75
CA GLU A 132 -7.43 34.49 16.66
C GLU A 132 -7.06 35.82 15.99
N GLN A 133 -6.50 35.77 14.78
CA GLN A 133 -5.90 36.92 14.11
C GLN A 133 -6.71 37.42 12.91
N GLY A 134 -7.67 36.63 12.43
CA GLY A 134 -8.41 36.90 11.19
C GLY A 134 -7.52 36.85 9.95
N GLY A 135 -7.99 37.43 8.86
CA GLY A 135 -7.24 37.55 7.60
C GLY A 135 -7.66 36.55 6.53
N ASP A 136 -6.84 36.45 5.48
CA ASP A 136 -7.11 35.56 4.35
C ASP A 136 -6.55 34.16 4.61
N ILE A 137 -7.46 33.22 4.89
CA ILE A 137 -7.16 31.82 5.15
C ILE A 137 -6.44 31.14 3.97
N LEU A 138 -6.68 31.56 2.71
CA LEU A 138 -5.99 30.99 1.55
C LEU A 138 -4.50 31.32 1.59
N THR A 139 -4.18 32.59 1.88
CA THR A 139 -2.78 33.03 2.02
C THR A 139 -2.08 32.30 3.18
N MET A 140 -2.76 32.13 4.32
CA MET A 140 -2.23 31.41 5.48
C MET A 140 -2.03 29.92 5.22
N SER A 141 -2.94 29.30 4.47
CA SER A 141 -2.89 27.88 4.13
C SER A 141 -2.06 27.57 2.88
N GLN A 142 -1.55 28.57 2.18
CA GLN A 142 -0.77 28.36 0.96
C GLN A 142 0.50 27.54 1.20
N TYR A 143 1.12 27.70 2.38
CA TYR A 143 2.23 26.85 2.81
C TYR A 143 1.81 25.38 2.95
N LEU A 144 0.68 25.13 3.60
CA LEU A 144 0.10 23.79 3.79
C LEU A 144 -0.23 23.13 2.45
N ILE A 145 -0.95 23.84 1.59
CA ILE A 145 -1.37 23.36 0.26
C ILE A 145 -0.13 23.00 -0.57
N ASN A 146 0.90 23.85 -0.54
CA ASN A 146 2.15 23.58 -1.27
C ASN A 146 2.90 22.37 -0.69
N GLN A 147 2.98 22.25 0.64
CA GLN A 147 3.56 21.08 1.29
C GLN A 147 2.84 19.78 0.91
N VAL A 148 1.51 19.77 0.91
CA VAL A 148 0.74 18.58 0.50
C VAL A 148 1.00 18.24 -0.95
N ARG A 149 0.97 19.23 -1.84
CA ARG A 149 1.21 19.03 -3.26
C ARG A 149 2.59 18.42 -3.51
N LEU A 150 3.62 18.90 -2.81
CA LEU A 150 4.97 18.31 -2.88
C LEU A 150 4.98 16.86 -2.38
N LYS A 151 4.28 16.56 -1.29
CA LYS A 151 4.16 15.18 -0.76
C LYS A 151 3.40 14.27 -1.71
N GLU A 152 2.32 14.73 -2.33
CA GLU A 152 1.56 13.97 -3.32
C GLU A 152 2.41 13.69 -4.58
N GLN A 153 3.13 14.68 -5.07
CA GLN A 153 4.10 14.51 -6.17
C GLN A 153 5.18 13.48 -5.82
N TYR A 154 5.68 13.52 -4.58
CA TYR A 154 6.65 12.54 -4.10
C TYR A 154 6.05 11.12 -4.03
N LEU A 155 4.82 10.97 -3.55
CA LEU A 155 4.12 9.68 -3.52
C LEU A 155 3.92 9.10 -4.93
N LEU A 156 3.45 9.93 -5.87
CA LEU A 156 3.29 9.53 -7.28
C LEU A 156 4.64 9.14 -7.90
N TYR A 157 5.70 9.88 -7.59
CA TYR A 157 7.06 9.53 -8.00
C TYR A 157 7.48 8.17 -7.42
N CYS A 158 7.31 7.94 -6.12
CA CYS A 158 7.60 6.66 -5.47
C CYS A 158 6.80 5.51 -6.09
N GLN A 159 5.51 5.68 -6.36
CA GLN A 159 4.68 4.66 -7.02
C GLN A 159 5.19 4.33 -8.43
N ASN A 160 5.58 5.33 -9.21
CA ASN A 160 6.15 5.12 -10.54
C ASN A 160 7.50 4.38 -10.48
N VAL A 161 8.37 4.76 -9.55
CA VAL A 161 9.65 4.07 -9.31
C VAL A 161 9.41 2.62 -8.90
N GLN A 162 8.48 2.38 -7.97
CA GLN A 162 8.12 1.03 -7.52
C GLN A 162 7.54 0.18 -8.66
N ARG A 163 6.72 0.76 -9.54
CA ARG A 163 6.19 0.08 -10.71
C ARG A 163 7.31 -0.34 -11.67
N SER A 164 8.26 0.55 -11.94
CA SER A 164 9.44 0.22 -12.75
C SER A 164 10.23 -0.93 -12.15
N LYS A 165 10.51 -0.87 -10.84
CA LYS A 165 11.24 -1.91 -10.12
C LYS A 165 10.52 -3.26 -10.11
N THR A 166 9.18 -3.25 -10.03
CA THR A 166 8.37 -4.47 -10.12
C THR A 166 8.48 -5.11 -11.51
N ILE A 167 8.47 -4.31 -12.57
CA ILE A 167 8.64 -4.80 -13.95
C ILE A 167 10.04 -5.41 -14.12
N GLU A 168 11.09 -4.70 -13.69
CA GLU A 168 12.48 -5.19 -13.71
C GLU A 168 12.60 -6.53 -12.96
N PHE A 169 11.98 -6.63 -11.78
CA PHE A 169 11.96 -7.83 -10.96
C PHE A 169 11.28 -9.02 -11.68
N VAL A 170 10.11 -8.78 -12.27
CA VAL A 170 9.36 -9.82 -13.00
C VAL A 170 10.16 -10.33 -14.20
N ILE A 171 10.78 -9.43 -14.96
CA ILE A 171 11.63 -9.81 -16.11
C ILE A 171 12.81 -10.66 -15.65
N LEU A 172 13.50 -10.24 -14.58
CA LEU A 172 14.67 -10.94 -14.05
C LEU A 172 14.34 -12.38 -13.62
N TRP A 173 13.26 -12.55 -12.85
CA TRP A 173 12.85 -13.89 -12.41
C TRP A 173 12.26 -14.74 -13.53
N THR A 174 11.58 -14.13 -14.50
CA THR A 174 11.09 -14.85 -15.69
C THR A 174 12.26 -15.42 -16.49
N ILE A 175 13.32 -14.63 -16.71
CA ILE A 175 14.54 -15.10 -17.39
C ILE A 175 15.22 -16.20 -16.57
N ALA A 176 15.39 -16.02 -15.26
CA ALA A 176 16.02 -17.01 -14.39
C ALA A 176 15.29 -18.36 -14.41
N LEU A 177 13.96 -18.34 -14.30
CA LEU A 177 13.13 -19.56 -14.36
C LEU A 177 13.13 -20.17 -15.77
N SER A 178 13.13 -19.35 -16.82
CA SER A 178 13.22 -19.81 -18.21
C SER A 178 14.54 -20.55 -18.49
N ILE A 179 15.66 -20.08 -17.95
CA ILE A 179 16.96 -20.77 -18.04
C ILE A 179 16.88 -22.14 -17.36
N LEU A 180 16.23 -22.22 -16.19
CA LEU A 180 16.07 -23.46 -15.44
C LEU A 180 15.27 -24.50 -16.25
N VAL A 181 14.17 -24.07 -16.86
CA VAL A 181 13.35 -24.92 -17.75
C VAL A 181 14.13 -25.33 -18.99
N SER A 182 14.87 -24.40 -19.62
CA SER A 182 15.69 -24.67 -20.80
C SER A 182 16.80 -25.67 -20.51
N LEU A 183 17.41 -25.62 -19.32
CA LEU A 183 18.45 -26.54 -18.89
C LEU A 183 17.93 -27.99 -18.84
N ARG A 184 16.69 -28.19 -18.38
CA ARG A 184 16.05 -29.52 -18.41
C ARG A 184 16.00 -30.08 -19.84
N PHE A 185 15.58 -29.25 -20.79
CA PHE A 185 15.47 -29.69 -22.19
C PHE A 185 16.85 -29.91 -22.83
N ALA A 186 17.81 -29.02 -22.58
CA ALA A 186 19.16 -29.12 -23.10
C ALA A 186 19.91 -30.36 -22.59
N LEU A 187 19.69 -30.74 -21.32
CA LEU A 187 20.35 -31.89 -20.68
C LEU A 187 19.47 -33.14 -20.64
N SER A 188 18.40 -33.22 -21.43
CA SER A 188 17.36 -34.27 -21.33
C SER A 188 17.91 -35.71 -21.21
N GLN A 189 19.01 -36.03 -21.92
CA GLN A 189 19.64 -37.37 -21.82
C GLN A 189 20.37 -37.63 -20.48
N PHE A 190 21.02 -36.62 -19.90
CA PHE A 190 21.67 -36.71 -18.58
C PHE A 190 20.70 -36.45 -17.43
N TYR A 191 19.56 -35.85 -17.74
CA TYR A 191 18.61 -35.36 -16.76
C TYR A 191 18.02 -36.47 -15.91
N LYS A 192 17.74 -37.65 -16.50
CA LYS A 192 17.20 -38.80 -15.74
C LYS A 192 18.09 -39.17 -14.55
N HIS A 193 19.40 -39.32 -14.77
CA HIS A 193 20.35 -39.62 -13.68
C HIS A 193 20.52 -38.47 -12.68
N ILE A 194 20.51 -37.21 -13.15
CA ILE A 194 20.69 -36.05 -12.28
C ILE A 194 19.45 -35.81 -11.40
N SER A 195 18.25 -36.00 -11.97
CA SER A 195 16.96 -35.75 -11.32
C SER A 195 16.68 -36.68 -10.14
N GLU A 196 17.28 -37.88 -10.14
CA GLU A 196 17.21 -38.85 -9.04
C GLU A 196 18.10 -38.45 -7.85
N THR A 197 19.06 -37.54 -8.06
CA THR A 197 19.96 -37.09 -7.01
C THR A 197 19.28 -36.06 -6.11
N LEU A 198 19.21 -36.34 -4.80
CA LEU A 198 18.64 -35.44 -3.79
C LEU A 198 19.25 -34.02 -3.80
N VAL A 199 20.52 -33.91 -4.17
CA VAL A 199 21.24 -32.63 -4.27
C VAL A 199 20.61 -31.73 -5.34
N PHE A 200 20.23 -32.28 -6.50
CA PHE A 200 19.61 -31.50 -7.55
C PHE A 200 18.22 -31.01 -7.14
N GLN A 201 17.40 -31.90 -6.57
CA GLN A 201 16.05 -31.56 -6.13
C GLN A 201 16.06 -30.47 -5.04
N SER A 202 16.98 -30.58 -4.07
CA SER A 202 17.11 -29.57 -3.02
C SER A 202 17.61 -28.23 -3.55
N ALA A 203 18.56 -28.21 -4.49
CA ALA A 203 19.02 -26.97 -5.13
C ALA A 203 17.89 -26.24 -5.87
N VAL A 204 17.05 -26.96 -6.62
CA VAL A 204 15.90 -26.36 -7.32
C VAL A 204 14.89 -25.80 -6.31
N VAL A 205 14.54 -26.54 -5.26
CA VAL A 205 13.63 -26.06 -4.20
C VAL A 205 14.16 -24.79 -3.54
N ILE A 206 15.47 -24.73 -3.26
CA ILE A 206 16.12 -23.54 -2.69
C ILE A 206 15.94 -22.32 -3.61
N ILE A 207 16.09 -22.47 -4.93
CA ILE A 207 15.86 -21.37 -5.88
C ILE A 207 14.43 -20.82 -5.73
N PHE A 208 13.42 -21.67 -5.64
CA PHE A 208 12.03 -21.22 -5.45
C PHE A 208 11.82 -20.53 -4.10
N ILE A 209 12.46 -21.01 -3.03
CA ILE A 209 12.44 -20.32 -1.73
C ILE A 209 13.07 -18.94 -1.85
N PHE A 210 14.19 -18.80 -2.57
CA PHE A 210 14.81 -17.50 -2.85
C PHE A 210 13.89 -16.56 -3.64
N VAL A 211 13.13 -17.07 -4.61
CA VAL A 211 12.13 -16.28 -5.36
C VAL A 211 11.09 -15.73 -4.38
N ILE A 212 10.53 -16.59 -3.53
CA ILE A 212 9.50 -16.20 -2.55
C ILE A 212 10.06 -15.16 -1.55
N PHE A 213 11.27 -15.36 -1.06
CA PHE A 213 11.95 -14.39 -0.20
C PHE A 213 12.19 -13.05 -0.91
N SER A 214 12.50 -13.08 -2.19
CA SER A 214 12.70 -11.87 -2.98
C SER A 214 11.38 -11.11 -3.18
N ILE A 215 10.26 -11.83 -3.38
CA ILE A 215 8.91 -11.23 -3.39
C ILE A 215 8.59 -10.61 -2.03
N TYR A 216 8.95 -11.27 -0.93
CA TYR A 216 8.78 -10.72 0.42
C TYR A 216 9.49 -9.38 0.59
N ILE A 217 10.76 -9.27 0.16
CA ILE A 217 11.50 -8.00 0.22
C ILE A 217 10.82 -6.94 -0.65
N LEU A 218 10.41 -7.29 -1.88
CA LEU A 218 9.75 -6.37 -2.78
C LEU A 218 8.47 -5.80 -2.17
N VAL A 219 7.57 -6.65 -1.67
CA VAL A 219 6.31 -6.24 -1.04
C VAL A 219 6.56 -5.40 0.21
N LYS A 220 7.55 -5.77 1.03
CA LYS A 220 7.92 -5.00 2.21
C LYS A 220 8.39 -3.59 1.83
N ASN A 221 9.27 -3.46 0.83
CA ASN A 221 9.79 -2.18 0.38
C ASN A 221 8.72 -1.32 -0.30
N MET A 222 7.75 -1.94 -0.97
CA MET A 222 6.62 -1.20 -1.57
C MET A 222 5.70 -0.63 -0.50
N THR A 223 5.42 -1.40 0.54
CA THR A 223 4.48 -1.02 1.61
C THR A 223 5.12 -0.17 2.71
N SER A 224 6.46 -0.11 2.78
CA SER A 224 7.18 0.70 3.77
C SER A 224 7.32 2.18 3.42
N VAL A 225 6.62 2.69 2.39
CA VAL A 225 6.60 4.13 2.13
C VAL A 225 5.93 4.82 3.31
N THR A 226 6.75 5.39 4.18
CA THR A 226 6.32 6.15 5.35
C THR A 226 5.70 7.45 4.89
N LEU A 227 4.37 7.50 4.89
CA LEU A 227 3.68 8.77 5.04
C LEU A 227 4.05 9.30 6.43
N GLU A 228 4.87 10.36 6.48
CA GLU A 228 5.22 11.07 7.72
C GLU A 228 3.94 11.38 8.53
N GLY A 229 4.00 11.09 9.83
CA GLY A 229 2.91 11.35 10.78
C GLY A 229 2.01 10.15 11.09
N TRP A 230 2.04 9.05 10.33
CA TRP A 230 1.29 7.85 10.74
C TRP A 230 1.96 7.17 11.92
N THR A 231 1.48 7.48 13.12
CA THR A 231 1.71 6.65 14.31
C THR A 231 0.88 5.38 14.14
N ASP A 232 1.53 4.21 14.19
CA ASP A 232 0.84 2.92 14.36
C ASP A 232 0.23 2.92 15.76
N ASN A 233 -0.85 3.68 15.97
CA ASN A 233 -1.71 3.50 17.12
C ASN A 233 -2.54 2.24 16.83
N GLU A 234 -1.89 1.08 17.04
CA GLU A 234 -2.59 -0.16 17.38
C GLU A 234 -3.31 0.09 18.71
N ASN A 235 -4.56 0.55 18.62
CA ASN A 235 -5.58 0.35 19.65
C ASN A 235 -6.60 -0.64 19.08
#